data_AF-A0A349B578-F1
#
_entry.id   AF-A0A349B578-F1
#
_cell.length_a   1.000
_cell.length_b   1.000
_cell.length_c   1.000
_cell.angle_alpha   90.00
_cell.angle_beta   90.00
_cell.angle_gamma   90.00
#
_symmetry.space_group_name_H-M   'P 1'
#
loop_
_entity.id
_entity.type
_entity.pdbx_description
1 polymer ?
#
loop_
_entity_poly.entity_id
_entity_poly.type
_entity_poly.pdbx_seq_one_letter_code
_entity_poly.pdbx_strand_id
1 'polypeptide(L)'
;MTTEAAGSTRASDLLRRPWVAAVVVLAVYGALALLNSTGGYLGTDTGAKVITLDRMAEEDTFSPAVGYWAEEWDPDGDYHPLFDTKQNAEGEWVNVTTLPMLFAARPLYELGGYR
;
A
#
# COMPACT_ATOMS: atom_id res chain seq x y z
N MET A 1 -53.09 -7.36 13.19
CA MET A 1 -52.37 -6.36 14.01
C MET A 1 -50.90 -6.50 13.65
N THR A 2 -50.47 -5.82 12.60
CA THR A 2 -49.11 -5.91 12.04
C THR A 2 -48.48 -4.52 12.11
N THR A 3 -47.55 -4.34 13.03
CA THR A 3 -46.82 -3.10 13.26
C THR A 3 -45.55 -3.13 12.40
N GLU A 4 -45.67 -2.75 11.12
CA GLU A 4 -44.51 -2.64 10.22
C GLU A 4 -43.81 -1.28 10.37
N ALA A 5 -42.63 -1.35 11.00
CA ALA A 5 -41.42 -0.54 10.82
C ALA A 5 -41.53 0.78 10.02
N ALA A 6 -41.97 1.86 10.68
CA ALA A 6 -41.88 3.23 10.17
C ALA A 6 -40.48 3.89 10.30
N GLY A 7 -39.41 3.11 10.45
CA GLY A 7 -38.07 3.62 10.81
C GLY A 7 -37.05 3.77 9.68
N SER A 8 -37.29 3.20 8.49
CA SER A 8 -36.19 2.91 7.53
C SER A 8 -36.12 3.80 6.28
N THR A 9 -36.81 4.94 6.23
CA THR A 9 -36.86 5.79 5.02
C THR A 9 -35.90 6.97 5.03
N ARG A 10 -35.63 7.58 6.19
CA ARG A 10 -34.76 8.79 6.25
C ARG A 10 -33.28 8.49 6.04
N ALA A 11 -32.80 7.36 6.57
CA ALA A 11 -31.39 6.98 6.41
C ALA A 11 -31.04 6.70 4.95
N SER A 12 -31.92 6.00 4.22
CA SER A 12 -31.73 5.70 2.80
C SER A 12 -31.73 6.95 1.92
N ASP A 13 -32.55 7.95 2.23
CA ASP A 13 -32.62 9.19 1.44
C ASP A 13 -31.40 10.10 1.66
N LEU A 14 -30.81 10.08 2.86
CA LEU A 14 -29.55 10.78 3.15
C LEU A 14 -28.37 10.08 2.46
N LEU A 15 -28.31 8.75 2.49
CA LEU A 15 -27.29 7.95 1.80
C LEU A 15 -27.34 8.06 0.26
N ARG A 16 -28.50 8.41 -0.31
CA ARG A 16 -28.65 8.71 -1.75
C ARG A 16 -27.95 9.99 -2.19
N ARG A 17 -27.56 10.87 -1.25
CA ARG A 17 -26.76 12.05 -1.58
C ARG A 17 -25.30 11.61 -1.78
N PRO A 18 -24.69 11.89 -2.94
CA PRO A 18 -23.37 11.36 -3.29
C PRO A 18 -22.28 11.76 -2.29
N TRP A 19 -22.37 12.94 -1.68
CA TRP A 19 -21.43 13.39 -0.67
C TRP A 19 -21.59 12.65 0.67
N VAL A 20 -22.80 12.28 1.07
CA VAL A 20 -23.02 11.49 2.30
C VAL A 20 -22.44 10.09 2.11
N ALA A 21 -22.71 9.47 0.95
CA ALA A 21 -22.11 8.19 0.60
C ALA A 21 -20.57 8.29 0.59
N ALA A 22 -19.99 9.33 -0.01
CA ALA A 22 -18.56 9.55 -0.03
C ALA A 22 -17.95 9.70 1.38
N VAL A 23 -18.59 10.49 2.26
CA VAL A 23 -18.14 10.69 3.64
C VAL A 23 -18.27 9.39 4.45
N VAL A 24 -19.37 8.66 4.30
CA VAL A 24 -19.57 7.37 5.00
C VAL A 24 -18.54 6.35 4.53
N VAL A 25 -18.31 6.24 3.22
CA VAL A 25 -17.28 5.35 2.66
C VAL A 25 -15.91 5.75 3.19
N LEU A 26 -15.54 7.04 3.16
CA LEU A 26 -14.27 7.53 3.68
C LEU A 26 -14.11 7.22 5.18
N ALA A 27 -15.15 7.41 5.98
CA ALA A 27 -15.12 7.12 7.42
C ALA A 27 -14.96 5.63 7.70
N VAL A 28 -15.69 4.77 6.98
CA VAL A 28 -15.55 3.30 7.11
C VAL A 28 -14.17 2.86 6.66
N TYR A 29 -13.67 3.36 5.53
CA TYR A 29 -12.35 3.00 5.02
C TYR A 29 -11.24 3.47 5.96
N GLY A 30 -11.34 4.68 6.49
CA GLY A 30 -10.39 5.21 7.49
C GLY A 30 -10.42 4.41 8.80
N ALA A 31 -11.60 4.06 9.29
CA ALA A 31 -11.73 3.22 10.48
C ALA A 31 -11.12 1.82 10.27
N LEU A 32 -11.38 1.20 9.12
CA LEU A 32 -10.79 -0.10 8.76
C LEU A 32 -9.27 -0.02 8.58
N ALA A 33 -8.75 1.06 7.98
CA ALA A 33 -7.32 1.28 7.85
C ALA A 33 -6.65 1.37 9.23
N LEU A 34 -7.27 2.05 10.20
CA LEU A 34 -6.73 2.18 11.56
C LEU A 34 -6.88 0.91 12.43
N LEU A 35 -7.83 0.03 12.10
CA LEU A 35 -8.09 -1.21 12.83
C LEU A 35 -7.35 -2.41 12.25
N ASN A 36 -6.89 -2.34 11.00
CA ASN A 36 -6.13 -3.41 10.37
C ASN A 36 -4.68 -3.45 10.89
N SER A 37 -4.13 -4.66 10.91
CA SER A 37 -2.72 -4.87 11.25
C SER A 37 -1.83 -4.31 10.14
N THR A 38 -0.96 -3.37 10.51
CA THR A 38 0.00 -2.70 9.62
C THR A 38 1.00 -3.66 8.97
N GLY A 39 1.20 -4.85 9.54
CA GLY A 39 2.10 -5.89 9.01
C GLY A 39 1.51 -6.82 7.94
N GLY A 40 0.23 -6.63 7.55
CA GLY A 40 -0.45 -7.49 6.59
C GLY A 40 -0.31 -7.02 5.14
N TYR A 41 0.71 -7.48 4.42
CA TYR A 41 0.88 -7.16 2.99
C TYR A 41 0.00 -8.08 2.13
N LEU A 42 -1.12 -7.56 1.65
CA LEU A 42 -2.09 -8.30 0.82
C LEU A 42 -1.64 -8.52 -0.64
N GLY A 43 -0.48 -7.99 -1.05
CA GLY A 43 0.07 -8.20 -2.40
C GLY A 43 1.58 -8.01 -2.44
N THR A 44 2.22 -8.74 -3.37
CA THR A 44 3.68 -8.67 -3.62
C THR A 44 4.16 -7.26 -3.95
N ASP A 45 3.35 -6.50 -4.68
CA ASP A 45 3.61 -5.07 -5.01
C ASP A 45 3.60 -4.16 -3.78
N THR A 46 2.67 -4.37 -2.83
CA THR A 46 2.61 -3.57 -1.61
C THR A 46 3.79 -3.88 -0.70
N GLY A 47 4.13 -5.16 -0.53
CA GLY A 47 5.31 -5.56 0.25
C GLY A 47 6.61 -4.99 -0.34
N ALA A 48 6.77 -5.03 -1.67
CA ALA A 48 7.94 -4.50 -2.36
C ALA A 48 8.08 -2.97 -2.20
N LYS A 49 6.98 -2.21 -2.28
CA LYS A 49 7.02 -0.75 -2.03
C LYS A 49 7.52 -0.43 -0.64
N VAL A 50 6.95 -1.15 0.30
CA VAL A 50 7.12 -0.89 1.71
C VAL A 50 8.55 -1.22 2.16
N ILE A 51 9.07 -2.39 1.78
CA ILE A 51 10.46 -2.75 2.10
C ILE A 51 11.47 -1.80 1.42
N THR A 52 11.11 -1.22 0.27
CA THR A 52 11.92 -0.19 -0.37
C THR A 52 11.96 1.10 0.46
N LEU A 53 10.81 1.58 0.95
CA LEU A 53 10.75 2.77 1.79
C LEU A 53 11.47 2.58 3.13
N ASP A 54 11.31 1.42 3.76
CA ASP A 54 11.99 1.10 5.02
C ASP A 54 13.50 1.13 4.85
N ARG A 55 14.03 0.45 3.82
CA ARG A 55 15.46 0.48 3.55
C ARG A 55 15.96 1.90 3.27
N MET A 56 15.24 2.66 2.43
CA MET A 56 15.59 4.04 2.13
C MET A 56 15.63 4.92 3.38
N ALA A 57 14.72 4.69 4.34
CA ALA A 57 14.67 5.40 5.61
C ALA A 57 15.78 4.95 6.59
N GLU A 58 16.07 3.64 6.66
CA GLU A 58 17.10 3.07 7.53
C GLU A 58 18.52 3.45 7.09
N GLU A 59 18.78 3.44 5.78
CA GLU A 59 20.10 3.74 5.20
C GLU A 59 20.28 5.23 4.85
N ASP A 60 19.28 6.07 5.11
CA ASP A 60 19.21 7.49 4.71
C ASP A 60 19.60 7.70 3.23
N THR A 61 19.01 6.85 2.37
CA THR A 61 19.33 6.80 0.93
C THR A 61 18.09 7.05 0.07
N PHE A 62 18.34 7.49 -1.15
CA PHE A 62 17.31 7.53 -2.20
C PHE A 62 17.37 6.31 -3.13
N SER A 63 18.28 5.37 -2.87
CA SER A 63 18.36 4.15 -3.66
C SER A 63 17.19 3.23 -3.34
N PRO A 64 16.41 2.81 -4.34
CA PRO A 64 15.32 1.84 -4.18
C PRO A 64 15.83 0.39 -4.21
N ALA A 65 17.15 0.19 -4.09
CA ALA A 65 17.78 -1.10 -4.19
C ALA A 65 17.43 -1.95 -2.97
N VAL A 66 16.45 -2.84 -3.08
CA VAL A 66 16.04 -3.74 -1.99
C VAL A 66 16.82 -5.05 -1.98
N GLY A 67 17.61 -5.30 -3.02
CA GLY A 67 18.34 -6.56 -3.19
C GLY A 67 17.43 -7.68 -3.70
N TYR A 68 18.01 -8.87 -3.79
CA TYR A 68 17.30 -10.10 -4.15
C TYR A 68 17.68 -11.21 -3.17
N TRP A 69 16.68 -11.87 -2.59
CA TRP A 69 16.88 -12.85 -1.51
C TRP A 69 17.74 -14.06 -1.91
N ALA A 70 17.81 -14.37 -3.20
CA ALA A 70 18.61 -15.46 -3.74
C ALA A 70 19.79 -14.99 -4.59
N GLU A 71 20.18 -13.70 -4.50
CA GLU A 71 21.23 -13.10 -5.33
C GLU A 71 22.56 -13.87 -5.31
N GLU A 72 22.93 -14.47 -4.16
CA GLU A 72 24.13 -15.29 -4.05
C GLU A 72 24.08 -16.57 -4.92
N TRP A 73 22.89 -17.15 -5.08
CA TRP A 73 22.68 -18.42 -5.78
C TRP A 73 22.09 -18.26 -7.19
N ASP A 74 21.55 -17.08 -7.49
CA ASP A 74 20.89 -16.71 -8.74
C ASP A 74 21.21 -15.25 -9.08
N PRO A 75 22.47 -14.95 -9.49
CA PRO A 75 22.92 -13.58 -9.74
C PRO A 75 22.25 -12.94 -10.98
N ASP A 76 21.63 -13.75 -11.83
CA ASP A 76 20.94 -13.32 -13.04
C ASP A 76 19.41 -13.16 -12.82
N GLY A 77 18.87 -13.65 -11.70
CA GLY A 77 17.46 -13.51 -11.32
C GLY A 77 16.51 -14.39 -12.14
N ASP A 78 16.95 -15.57 -12.56
CA ASP A 78 16.16 -16.50 -13.38
C ASP A 78 15.03 -17.19 -12.58
N TYR A 79 15.16 -17.28 -11.26
CA TYR A 79 14.33 -18.14 -10.40
C TYR A 79 13.47 -17.38 -9.38
N HIS A 80 12.78 -16.36 -9.87
CA HIS A 80 11.73 -15.60 -9.15
C HIS A 80 12.25 -14.50 -8.21
N PRO A 81 12.81 -13.41 -8.78
CA PRO A 81 12.81 -12.13 -8.09
C PRO A 81 11.37 -11.70 -7.75
N LEU A 82 11.21 -10.80 -6.78
CA LEU A 82 9.92 -10.14 -6.53
C LEU A 82 9.36 -9.61 -7.86
N PHE A 83 8.05 -9.69 -8.05
CA PHE A 83 7.41 -9.30 -9.31
C PHE A 83 7.85 -7.87 -9.69
N ASP A 84 8.34 -7.71 -10.92
CA ASP A 84 8.92 -6.46 -11.47
C ASP A 84 10.24 -5.96 -10.84
N THR A 85 10.96 -6.82 -10.12
CA THR A 85 12.35 -6.55 -9.72
C THR A 85 13.31 -6.81 -10.88
N LYS A 86 14.18 -5.84 -11.17
CA LYS A 86 15.19 -5.89 -12.24
C LYS A 86 16.49 -5.27 -11.76
N GLN A 87 17.61 -5.66 -12.38
CA GLN A 87 18.86 -4.94 -12.21
C GLN A 87 18.82 -3.59 -12.93
N ASN A 88 19.33 -2.55 -12.28
CA ASN A 88 19.61 -1.27 -12.92
C ASN A 88 20.96 -1.29 -13.67
N ALA A 89 21.38 -0.15 -14.22
CA ALA A 89 22.65 -0.05 -14.96
C ALA A 89 23.90 -0.25 -14.07
N GLU A 90 23.76 -0.11 -12.75
CA GLU A 90 24.81 -0.34 -11.76
C GLU A 90 24.83 -1.77 -11.22
N GLY A 91 23.89 -2.64 -11.65
CA GLY A 91 23.76 -4.02 -11.20
C GLY A 91 22.94 -4.19 -9.91
N GLU A 92 22.28 -3.14 -9.43
CA GLU A 92 21.47 -3.19 -8.21
C GLU A 92 20.05 -3.70 -8.50
N TRP A 93 19.53 -4.58 -7.65
CA TRP A 93 18.16 -5.08 -7.74
C TRP A 93 17.14 -4.06 -7.24
N VAL A 94 16.34 -3.52 -8.16
CA VAL A 94 15.32 -2.49 -7.91
C VAL A 94 13.95 -2.98 -8.35
N ASN A 95 12.90 -2.63 -7.59
CA ASN A 95 11.52 -2.94 -7.98
C ASN A 95 10.93 -1.81 -8.85
N VAL A 96 10.75 -2.08 -10.15
CA VAL A 96 10.53 -1.05 -11.18
C VAL A 96 9.09 -0.54 -11.23
N THR A 97 8.10 -1.36 -10.85
CA THR A 97 6.67 -0.99 -10.94
C THR A 97 6.27 0.19 -10.07
N THR A 98 7.16 0.60 -9.16
CA THR A 98 6.76 1.42 -8.03
C THR A 98 7.56 2.70 -7.90
N LEU A 99 8.63 2.87 -8.67
CA LEU A 99 9.56 4.01 -8.58
C LEU A 99 8.86 5.39 -8.53
N PRO A 100 8.00 5.78 -9.49
CA PRO A 100 7.33 7.09 -9.41
C PRO A 100 6.43 7.22 -8.19
N MET A 101 5.78 6.11 -7.78
CA MET A 101 4.89 6.10 -6.64
C MET A 101 5.66 6.15 -5.31
N LEU A 102 6.83 5.52 -5.22
CA LEU A 102 7.71 5.58 -4.05
C LEU A 102 8.18 7.01 -3.77
N PHE A 103 8.63 7.71 -4.81
CA PHE A 103 9.02 9.12 -4.68
C PHE A 103 7.85 10.02 -4.27
N ALA A 104 6.64 9.76 -4.80
CA ALA A 104 5.44 10.50 -4.40
C ALA A 104 4.97 10.14 -2.98
N ALA A 105 5.16 8.90 -2.54
CA ALA A 105 4.73 8.39 -1.25
C ALA A 105 5.67 8.76 -0.09
N ARG A 106 6.96 8.95 -0.36
CA ARG A 106 7.98 9.27 0.66
C ARG A 106 7.55 10.37 1.65
N PRO A 107 7.07 11.56 1.23
CA PRO A 107 6.65 12.59 2.19
C PRO A 107 5.43 12.18 3.02
N LEU A 108 4.53 11.37 2.47
CA LEU A 108 3.37 10.85 3.20
C LEU A 108 3.80 9.80 4.23
N TYR A 109 4.77 8.96 3.87
CA TYR A 109 5.38 7.97 4.75
C TYR A 109 6.14 8.65 5.90
N GLU A 110 6.95 9.67 5.61
CA GLU A 110 7.66 10.46 6.63
C GLU A 110 6.70 11.13 7.64
N LEU A 111 5.52 11.58 7.20
CA LEU A 111 4.51 12.21 8.07
C LEU A 111 3.63 11.20 8.83
N GLY A 112 3.28 10.08 8.18
CA GLY A 112 2.34 9.10 8.70
C GLY A 112 3.00 8.00 9.52
N GLY A 113 4.25 7.66 9.21
CA GLY A 113 4.87 6.40 9.58
C GLY A 113 4.08 5.20 9.03
N TYR A 114 4.47 4.01 9.46
CA TYR A 114 3.72 2.79 9.17
C TYR A 114 2.38 2.77 9.88
N ARG A 115 1.29 2.56 9.11
CA ARG A 115 -0.08 2.45 9.59
C ARG A 115 -0.88 1.47 8.74
#